data_AF-A0A523Y318-F1
#
_entry.id   AF-A0A523Y318-F1
#
_cell.length_a   1.000
_cell.length_b   1.000
_cell.length_c   1.000
_cell.angle_alpha   90.00
_cell.angle_beta   90.00
_cell.angle_gamma   90.00
#
_symmetry.space_group_name_H-M   'P 1'
#
loop_
_entity.id
_entity.type
_entity.pdbx_description
1 polymer ?
#
loop_
_entity_poly.entity_id
_entity_poly.type
_entity_poly.pdbx_seq_one_letter_code
_entity_poly.pdbx_strand_id
1 'polypeptide(L)'
;MPEPVPVLLMLPPAGSSPAEHWVAEGRRAAARDLLRRLLVLDSVDRVLVLAAEQNDRDDLADLGGIPLMVPEGRFHFGHILARTVEEGNYQRLAYFGGGSAPLMTTDLLLEAFDRMLTAEGPMAVVNNYHSSDWVVLNHAQSLIPLAARLPTDNPLGWVLDHEAGFDVHALPPSAATRNDIDTPTDILILLHHPNIGMDLKEFLAQAPREWLKRIDSLRKVMKTPASTLILIGRASSHVWQALERVTQIWVRIFVEERGMVASGRVARGEAKSLIGEVLDMWGAKIFVEHLSSMSDAVLWDTRVWMAHRGAWPSAADRFAADLGWDDQVEDEALRELTHAINQASIPIVTGGYGVVSGGVYAMLEVIEED
;
A
#
# COMPACT_ATOMS: atom_id res chain seq x y z
N MET A 1 21.84 8.53 -26.39
CA MET A 1 20.90 8.44 -25.25
C MET A 1 20.73 6.98 -24.92
N PRO A 2 20.59 6.59 -23.63
CA PRO A 2 20.32 5.20 -23.26
C PRO A 2 19.06 4.68 -23.97
N GLU A 3 19.01 3.39 -24.27
CA GLU A 3 17.79 2.77 -24.80
C GLU A 3 16.63 2.89 -23.78
N PRO A 4 15.44 3.36 -24.21
CA PRO A 4 14.25 3.47 -23.36
C PRO A 4 13.84 2.13 -22.76
N VAL A 5 13.17 2.17 -21.61
CA VAL A 5 12.91 1.02 -20.75
C VAL A 5 11.46 0.56 -20.90
N PRO A 6 11.20 -0.73 -21.17
CA PRO A 6 9.85 -1.27 -21.08
C PRO A 6 9.42 -1.33 -19.61
N VAL A 7 8.17 -0.98 -19.35
CA VAL A 7 7.57 -1.04 -18.01
C VAL A 7 6.50 -2.13 -17.99
N LEU A 8 6.49 -2.95 -16.97
CA LEU A 8 5.45 -3.94 -16.70
C LEU A 8 4.59 -3.47 -15.53
N LEU A 9 3.33 -3.15 -15.82
CA LEU A 9 2.33 -2.77 -14.83
C LEU A 9 1.41 -3.96 -14.56
N MET A 10 1.29 -4.39 -13.30
CA MET A 10 0.42 -5.53 -12.93
C MET A 10 -0.73 -5.11 -12.03
N LEU A 11 -1.94 -5.57 -12.33
CA LEU A 11 -3.11 -5.41 -11.43
C LEU A 11 -3.61 -6.77 -10.94
N PRO A 12 -3.82 -6.93 -9.61
CA PRO A 12 -4.35 -8.17 -9.05
C PRO A 12 -5.85 -8.33 -9.34
N PRO A 13 -6.43 -9.52 -9.07
CA PRO A 13 -7.88 -9.73 -9.14
C PRO A 13 -8.66 -8.81 -8.20
N ALA A 14 -9.91 -8.49 -8.58
CA ALA A 14 -10.74 -7.55 -7.84
C ALA A 14 -11.38 -8.11 -6.57
N GLY A 15 -11.37 -9.43 -6.37
CA GLY A 15 -12.14 -10.10 -5.31
C GLY A 15 -13.60 -10.32 -5.73
N SER A 16 -14.49 -10.54 -4.76
CA SER A 16 -15.89 -10.89 -5.05
C SER A 16 -16.91 -10.06 -4.29
N SER A 17 -16.52 -9.50 -3.15
CA SER A 17 -17.38 -8.65 -2.33
C SER A 17 -17.40 -7.19 -2.84
N PRO A 18 -18.43 -6.40 -2.49
CA PRO A 18 -18.45 -4.97 -2.80
C PRO A 18 -17.23 -4.22 -2.28
N ALA A 19 -16.72 -4.58 -1.11
CA ALA A 19 -15.57 -3.94 -0.48
C ALA A 19 -14.26 -4.21 -1.24
N GLU A 20 -14.07 -5.45 -1.70
CA GLU A 20 -12.92 -5.80 -2.54
C GLU A 20 -12.99 -5.10 -3.90
N HIS A 21 -14.17 -5.05 -4.53
CA HIS A 21 -14.37 -4.29 -5.78
C HIS A 21 -14.03 -2.81 -5.60
N TRP A 22 -14.45 -2.18 -4.49
CA TRP A 22 -14.14 -0.78 -4.21
C TRP A 22 -12.62 -0.54 -4.15
N VAL A 23 -11.86 -1.42 -3.50
CA VAL A 23 -10.38 -1.34 -3.48
C VAL A 23 -9.79 -1.55 -4.87
N ALA A 24 -10.32 -2.51 -5.63
CA ALA A 24 -9.87 -2.77 -6.99
C ALA A 24 -10.08 -1.56 -7.92
N GLU A 25 -11.20 -0.86 -7.79
CA GLU A 25 -11.47 0.38 -8.52
C GLU A 25 -10.49 1.50 -8.15
N GLY A 26 -10.18 1.66 -6.85
CA GLY A 26 -9.17 2.60 -6.40
C GLY A 26 -7.76 2.28 -6.93
N ARG A 27 -7.39 0.99 -6.95
CA ARG A 27 -6.14 0.51 -7.58
C ARG A 27 -6.11 0.79 -9.07
N ARG A 28 -7.21 0.54 -9.79
CA ARG A 28 -7.32 0.87 -11.22
C ARG A 28 -7.15 2.38 -11.43
N ALA A 29 -7.80 3.21 -10.63
CA ALA A 29 -7.66 4.66 -10.71
C ALA A 29 -6.20 5.12 -10.51
N ALA A 30 -5.52 4.60 -9.47
CA ALA A 30 -4.10 4.86 -9.25
C ALA A 30 -3.20 4.35 -10.39
N ALA A 31 -3.50 3.17 -10.94
CA ALA A 31 -2.77 2.60 -12.08
C ALA A 31 -2.91 3.44 -13.35
N ARG A 32 -4.10 4.01 -13.62
CA ARG A 32 -4.32 4.95 -14.73
C ARG A 32 -3.48 6.20 -14.60
N ASP A 33 -3.45 6.78 -13.40
CA ASP A 33 -2.63 7.95 -13.10
C ASP A 33 -1.13 7.67 -13.28
N LEU A 34 -0.66 6.52 -12.78
CA LEU A 34 0.73 6.08 -12.96
C LEU A 34 1.06 5.82 -14.45
N LEU A 35 0.17 5.14 -15.18
CA LEU A 35 0.33 4.86 -16.60
C LEU A 35 0.51 6.15 -17.40
N ARG A 36 -0.34 7.16 -17.17
CA ARG A 36 -0.22 8.47 -17.86
C ARG A 36 1.12 9.13 -17.56
N ARG A 37 1.61 9.06 -16.32
CA ARG A 37 2.94 9.60 -15.95
C ARG A 37 4.05 8.86 -16.68
N LEU A 38 4.00 7.54 -16.74
CA LEU A 38 5.03 6.72 -17.41
C LEU A 38 5.07 6.97 -18.92
N LEU A 39 3.92 7.08 -19.59
CA LEU A 39 3.83 7.24 -21.04
C LEU A 39 4.40 8.56 -21.58
N VAL A 40 4.57 9.57 -20.72
CA VAL A 40 5.16 10.86 -21.12
C VAL A 40 6.66 10.95 -20.82
N LEU A 41 7.27 9.91 -20.25
CA LEU A 41 8.71 9.91 -19.97
C LEU A 41 9.50 9.41 -21.18
N ASP A 42 10.49 10.19 -21.63
CA ASP A 42 11.41 9.78 -22.70
C ASP A 42 12.24 8.52 -22.33
N SER A 43 12.36 8.23 -21.04
CA SER A 43 13.04 7.04 -20.53
C SER A 43 12.21 5.76 -20.65
N VAL A 44 10.91 5.86 -20.98
CA VAL A 44 9.98 4.73 -21.09
C VAL A 44 9.71 4.43 -22.56
N ASP A 45 9.94 3.18 -22.97
CA ASP A 45 9.65 2.73 -24.35
C ASP A 45 8.14 2.46 -24.54
N ARG A 46 7.61 1.61 -23.66
CA ARG A 46 6.25 1.11 -23.69
C ARG A 46 5.84 0.63 -22.30
N VAL A 47 4.54 0.62 -22.03
CA VAL A 47 3.99 0.05 -20.80
C VAL A 47 3.17 -1.20 -21.13
N LEU A 48 3.69 -2.36 -20.76
CA LEU A 48 3.02 -3.65 -20.82
C LEU A 48 2.09 -3.78 -19.60
N VAL A 49 0.86 -4.23 -19.82
CA VAL A 49 -0.17 -4.31 -18.79
C VAL A 49 -0.61 -5.75 -18.59
N LEU A 50 -0.40 -6.28 -17.39
CA LEU A 50 -0.96 -7.55 -16.98
C LEU A 50 -1.99 -7.33 -15.86
N ALA A 51 -3.26 -7.25 -16.23
CA ALA A 51 -4.35 -7.13 -15.27
C ALA A 51 -5.21 -8.40 -15.26
N ALA A 52 -5.65 -8.84 -14.08
CA ALA A 52 -6.49 -10.02 -13.94
C ALA A 52 -7.88 -9.81 -14.60
N GLU A 53 -8.52 -8.69 -14.30
CA GLU A 53 -9.84 -8.35 -14.83
C GLU A 53 -9.77 -7.87 -16.28
N GLN A 54 -10.73 -8.30 -17.11
CA GLN A 54 -10.80 -7.86 -18.51
C GLN A 54 -11.02 -6.35 -18.61
N ASN A 55 -11.91 -5.80 -17.78
CA ASN A 55 -12.22 -4.37 -17.79
C ASN A 55 -10.98 -3.52 -17.48
N ASP A 56 -10.12 -3.97 -16.56
CA ASP A 56 -8.87 -3.26 -16.24
C ASP A 56 -7.89 -3.30 -17.42
N ARG A 57 -7.82 -4.41 -18.16
CA ARG A 57 -7.00 -4.52 -19.38
C ARG A 57 -7.48 -3.54 -20.46
N ASP A 58 -8.78 -3.53 -20.72
CA ASP A 58 -9.37 -2.67 -21.76
C ASP A 58 -9.21 -1.19 -21.41
N ASP A 59 -9.48 -0.83 -20.15
CA ASP A 59 -9.39 0.54 -19.67
C ASP A 59 -7.96 1.11 -19.70
N LEU A 60 -6.95 0.30 -19.37
CA LEU A 60 -5.55 0.70 -19.47
C LEU A 60 -5.04 0.68 -20.92
N ALA A 61 -5.59 -0.19 -21.78
CA ALA A 61 -5.26 -0.20 -23.20
C ALA A 61 -5.75 1.07 -23.91
N ASP A 62 -6.94 1.56 -23.57
CA ASP A 62 -7.49 2.82 -24.08
C ASP A 62 -6.60 4.04 -23.75
N LEU A 63 -5.80 3.95 -22.68
CA LEU A 63 -4.83 4.99 -22.30
C LEU A 63 -3.45 4.81 -22.96
N GLY A 64 -3.24 3.77 -23.76
CA GLY A 64 -1.97 3.48 -24.44
C GLY A 64 -1.12 2.38 -23.79
N GLY A 65 -1.64 1.69 -22.77
CA GLY A 65 -1.04 0.46 -22.27
C GLY A 65 -1.14 -0.68 -23.28
N ILE A 66 -0.20 -1.62 -23.25
CA ILE A 66 -0.18 -2.79 -24.13
C ILE A 66 -0.62 -4.02 -23.32
N PRO A 67 -1.86 -4.51 -23.48
CA PRO A 67 -2.35 -5.62 -22.69
C PRO A 67 -1.59 -6.91 -23.02
N LEU A 68 -1.16 -7.60 -21.97
CA LEU A 68 -0.60 -8.95 -22.04
C LEU A 68 -1.69 -9.98 -21.77
N MET A 69 -1.53 -11.15 -22.38
CA MET A 69 -2.37 -12.30 -22.09
C MET A 69 -2.12 -12.78 -20.67
N VAL A 70 -3.18 -12.94 -19.88
CA VAL A 70 -3.08 -13.58 -18.57
C VAL A 70 -2.75 -15.06 -18.77
N PRO A 71 -1.62 -15.55 -18.23
CA PRO A 71 -1.27 -16.95 -18.38
C PRO A 71 -2.25 -17.87 -17.66
N GLU A 72 -2.48 -19.05 -18.25
CA GLU A 72 -3.25 -20.12 -17.62
C GLU A 72 -2.52 -20.69 -16.40
N GLY A 73 -3.28 -21.12 -15.40
CA GLY A 73 -2.75 -21.76 -14.19
C GLY A 73 -2.55 -20.81 -13.01
N ARG A 74 -1.73 -21.23 -12.04
CA ARG A 74 -1.50 -20.48 -10.81
C ARG A 74 -0.52 -19.34 -11.06
N PHE A 75 -0.91 -18.12 -10.68
CA PHE A 75 -0.04 -16.95 -10.74
C PHE A 75 1.25 -17.15 -9.92
N HIS A 76 2.39 -16.79 -10.53
CA HIS A 76 3.69 -16.77 -9.89
C HIS A 76 4.50 -15.60 -10.43
N PHE A 77 4.76 -14.60 -9.60
CA PHE A 77 5.31 -13.30 -10.01
C PHE A 77 6.61 -13.42 -10.83
N GLY A 78 7.59 -14.17 -10.35
CA GLY A 78 8.88 -14.32 -11.02
C GLY A 78 8.81 -15.02 -12.37
N HIS A 79 7.87 -15.96 -12.55
CA HIS A 79 7.67 -16.61 -13.86
C HIS A 79 7.09 -15.63 -14.88
N ILE A 80 6.21 -14.72 -14.44
CA ILE A 80 5.71 -13.64 -15.29
C ILE A 80 6.87 -12.73 -15.69
N LEU A 81 7.67 -12.25 -14.73
CA LEU A 81 8.83 -11.40 -15.02
C LEU A 81 9.78 -12.06 -16.00
N ALA A 82 10.19 -13.30 -15.73
CA ALA A 82 11.10 -14.05 -16.58
C ALA A 82 10.54 -14.21 -18.00
N ARG A 83 9.26 -14.58 -18.14
CA ARG A 83 8.60 -14.70 -19.43
C ARG A 83 8.56 -13.38 -20.18
N THR A 84 8.19 -12.28 -19.52
CA THR A 84 8.18 -10.94 -20.13
C THR A 84 9.57 -10.53 -20.62
N VAL A 85 10.60 -10.81 -19.83
CA VAL A 85 12.01 -10.54 -20.20
C VAL A 85 12.46 -11.40 -21.38
N GLU A 86 12.12 -12.69 -21.37
CA GLU A 86 12.53 -13.65 -22.39
C GLU A 86 11.83 -13.38 -23.74
N GLU A 87 10.50 -13.20 -23.74
CA GLU A 87 9.72 -12.91 -24.95
C GLU A 87 10.09 -11.55 -25.57
N GLY A 88 10.39 -10.55 -24.74
CA GLY A 88 10.81 -9.22 -25.18
C GLY A 88 12.31 -9.06 -25.45
N ASN A 89 13.13 -10.06 -25.09
CA ASN A 89 14.60 -9.98 -25.06
C ASN A 89 15.12 -8.71 -24.34
N TYR A 90 14.47 -8.34 -23.23
CA TYR A 90 14.73 -7.07 -22.56
C TYR A 90 16.03 -7.09 -21.76
N GLN A 91 16.86 -6.07 -21.95
CA GLN A 91 18.08 -5.85 -21.14
C GLN A 91 17.82 -4.99 -19.91
N ARG A 92 16.74 -4.20 -19.93
CA ARG A 92 16.27 -3.38 -18.82
C ARG A 92 14.77 -3.60 -18.66
N LEU A 93 14.28 -3.49 -17.44
CA LEU A 93 12.86 -3.61 -17.14
C LEU A 93 12.53 -2.74 -15.94
N ALA A 94 11.37 -2.11 -15.96
CA ALA A 94 10.73 -1.63 -14.75
C ALA A 94 9.47 -2.45 -14.48
N TYR A 95 9.16 -2.72 -13.22
CA TYR A 95 7.91 -3.32 -12.79
C TYR A 95 7.24 -2.43 -11.76
N PHE A 96 5.92 -2.28 -11.85
CA PHE A 96 5.09 -1.62 -10.85
C PHE A 96 3.83 -2.45 -10.59
N GLY A 97 3.47 -2.66 -9.33
CA GLY A 97 2.11 -3.04 -8.97
C GLY A 97 1.15 -1.87 -9.18
N GLY A 98 -0.07 -2.11 -9.67
CA GLY A 98 -1.03 -1.05 -10.02
C GLY A 98 -1.48 -0.18 -8.85
N GLY A 99 -1.35 -0.67 -7.61
CA GLY A 99 -1.56 0.09 -6.38
C GLY A 99 -0.28 0.52 -5.68
N SER A 100 0.92 0.21 -6.21
CA SER A 100 2.19 0.30 -5.46
C SER A 100 2.79 1.71 -5.37
N ALA A 101 2.33 2.63 -6.20
CA ALA A 101 2.96 3.93 -6.42
C ALA A 101 1.96 5.08 -6.68
N PRO A 102 0.84 5.19 -5.93
CA PRO A 102 -0.23 6.16 -6.19
C PRO A 102 0.25 7.63 -6.10
N LEU A 103 1.29 7.88 -5.30
CA LEU A 103 1.85 9.20 -5.05
C LEU A 103 3.17 9.46 -5.79
N MET A 104 3.61 8.52 -6.64
CA MET A 104 4.88 8.65 -7.34
C MET A 104 4.84 9.79 -8.36
N THR A 105 5.72 10.77 -8.17
CA THR A 105 5.83 11.93 -9.07
C THR A 105 6.70 11.63 -10.28
N THR A 106 6.58 12.46 -11.32
CA THR A 106 7.46 12.40 -12.50
C THR A 106 8.94 12.53 -12.10
N ASP A 107 9.26 13.42 -11.16
CA ASP A 107 10.65 13.63 -10.73
C ASP A 107 11.24 12.40 -10.03
N LEU A 108 10.45 11.73 -9.16
CA LEU A 108 10.89 10.50 -8.50
C LEU A 108 11.02 9.33 -9.47
N LEU A 109 10.13 9.24 -10.47
CA LEU A 109 10.30 8.27 -11.57
C LEU A 109 11.61 8.54 -12.29
N LEU A 110 11.83 9.78 -12.74
CA LEU A 110 13.06 10.17 -13.44
C LEU A 110 14.32 9.90 -12.59
N GLU A 111 14.29 10.16 -11.28
CA GLU A 111 15.39 9.82 -10.38
C GLU A 111 15.66 8.30 -10.38
N ALA A 112 14.63 7.47 -10.28
CA ALA A 112 14.79 6.01 -10.29
C ALA A 112 15.33 5.49 -11.63
N PHE A 113 14.80 6.00 -12.75
CA PHE A 113 15.26 5.64 -14.09
C PHE A 113 16.70 6.13 -14.32
N ASP A 114 17.04 7.38 -14.00
CA ASP A 114 18.36 7.95 -14.23
C ASP A 114 19.45 7.21 -13.44
N ARG A 115 19.21 6.90 -12.16
CA ARG A 115 20.12 6.09 -11.35
C ARG A 115 20.43 4.74 -12.01
N MET A 116 19.41 4.03 -12.47
CA MET A 116 19.58 2.75 -13.15
C MET A 116 20.27 2.89 -14.52
N LEU A 117 19.90 3.91 -15.30
CA LEU A 117 20.42 4.13 -16.66
C LEU A 117 21.89 4.57 -16.68
N THR A 118 22.34 5.25 -15.62
CA THR A 118 23.73 5.74 -15.48
C THR A 118 24.65 4.76 -14.76
N ALA A 119 24.12 3.66 -14.22
CA ALA A 119 24.91 2.64 -13.54
C ALA A 119 25.84 1.88 -14.51
N GLU A 120 27.09 1.67 -14.09
CA GLU A 120 28.09 0.92 -14.87
C GLU A 120 27.91 -0.61 -14.78
N GLY A 121 27.17 -1.10 -13.77
CA GLY A 121 26.95 -2.53 -13.52
C GLY A 121 25.53 -2.86 -13.07
N PRO A 122 25.25 -4.12 -12.67
CA PRO A 122 23.98 -4.58 -12.12
C PRO A 122 23.44 -3.67 -11.02
N MET A 123 22.32 -3.02 -11.31
CA MET A 123 21.66 -2.10 -10.39
C MET A 123 20.14 -2.24 -10.47
N ALA A 124 19.52 -2.15 -9.31
CA ALA A 124 18.07 -2.06 -9.17
C ALA A 124 17.72 -0.93 -8.19
N VAL A 125 16.75 -0.10 -8.57
CA VAL A 125 16.13 0.88 -7.69
C VAL A 125 14.77 0.35 -7.27
N VAL A 126 14.49 0.35 -5.96
CA VAL A 126 13.24 -0.17 -5.38
C VAL A 126 12.61 0.85 -4.42
N ASN A 127 11.33 0.66 -4.11
CA ASN A 127 10.64 1.44 -3.09
C ASN A 127 11.09 1.06 -1.67
N ASN A 128 11.32 -0.23 -1.48
CA ASN A 128 11.68 -0.81 -0.20
C ASN A 128 12.47 -2.10 -0.43
N TYR A 129 13.69 -2.11 0.09
CA TYR A 129 14.63 -3.23 -0.04
C TYR A 129 14.08 -4.56 0.50
N HIS A 130 13.34 -4.52 1.61
CA HIS A 130 12.86 -5.75 2.29
C HIS A 130 11.47 -6.22 1.87
N SER A 131 10.74 -5.42 1.08
CA SER A 131 9.40 -5.73 0.60
C SER A 131 9.12 -4.82 -0.59
N SER A 132 9.54 -5.24 -1.78
CA SER A 132 9.48 -4.40 -2.97
C SER A 132 8.13 -4.54 -3.68
N ASP A 133 7.50 -3.40 -3.99
CA ASP A 133 6.23 -3.32 -4.73
C ASP A 133 6.41 -2.77 -6.15
N TRP A 134 7.59 -2.16 -6.39
CA TRP A 134 8.06 -1.78 -7.71
C TRP A 134 9.59 -1.84 -7.78
N VAL A 135 10.12 -1.97 -9.00
CA VAL A 135 11.56 -1.95 -9.29
C VAL A 135 11.84 -1.27 -10.63
N VAL A 136 13.00 -0.64 -10.74
CA VAL A 136 13.61 -0.24 -12.01
C VAL A 136 15.00 -0.85 -12.07
N LEU A 137 15.29 -1.73 -13.04
CA LEU A 137 16.55 -2.46 -13.09
C LEU A 137 17.15 -2.56 -14.49
N ASN A 138 18.46 -2.67 -14.53
CA ASN A 138 19.21 -3.11 -15.70
C ASN A 138 19.48 -4.63 -15.61
N HIS A 139 20.15 -5.20 -16.62
CA HIS A 139 20.46 -6.63 -16.67
C HIS A 139 19.24 -7.55 -16.40
N ALA A 140 18.08 -7.21 -16.98
CA ALA A 140 16.81 -7.89 -16.69
C ALA A 140 16.84 -9.41 -16.98
N GLN A 141 17.72 -9.86 -17.88
CA GLN A 141 17.96 -11.28 -18.16
C GLN A 141 18.34 -12.10 -16.91
N SER A 142 18.91 -11.47 -15.88
CA SER A 142 19.20 -12.10 -14.59
C SER A 142 17.95 -12.56 -13.83
N LEU A 143 16.76 -12.05 -14.17
CA LEU A 143 15.49 -12.47 -13.56
C LEU A 143 15.07 -13.88 -13.99
N ILE A 144 15.49 -14.34 -15.16
CA ILE A 144 15.10 -15.65 -15.72
C ILE A 144 15.51 -16.81 -14.80
N PRO A 145 16.80 -16.97 -14.43
CA PRO A 145 17.21 -18.05 -13.52
C PRO A 145 16.66 -17.87 -12.09
N LEU A 146 16.27 -16.66 -11.69
CA LEU A 146 15.72 -16.35 -10.37
C LEU A 146 14.21 -16.57 -10.26
N ALA A 147 13.52 -16.88 -11.35
CA ALA A 147 12.06 -16.82 -11.43
C ALA A 147 11.34 -17.57 -10.30
N ALA A 148 11.81 -18.78 -9.95
CA ALA A 148 11.23 -19.61 -8.89
C ALA A 148 11.48 -19.07 -7.46
N ARG A 149 12.47 -18.19 -7.28
CA ARG A 149 12.78 -17.53 -5.99
C ARG A 149 11.82 -16.40 -5.67
N LEU A 150 11.03 -15.96 -6.65
CA LEU A 150 10.16 -14.79 -6.58
C LEU A 150 8.68 -15.22 -6.70
N PRO A 151 8.08 -15.86 -5.69
CA PRO A 151 6.65 -16.20 -5.73
C PRO A 151 5.77 -14.95 -5.72
N THR A 152 6.26 -13.87 -5.13
CA THR A 152 5.69 -12.51 -5.10
C THR A 152 6.81 -11.50 -5.40
N ASP A 153 6.46 -10.23 -5.50
CA ASP A 153 7.37 -9.08 -5.65
C ASP A 153 8.13 -8.72 -4.36
N ASN A 154 7.52 -8.89 -3.18
CA ASN A 154 8.17 -8.60 -1.89
C ASN A 154 9.66 -9.00 -1.75
N PRO A 155 10.09 -10.24 -2.07
CA PRO A 155 11.49 -10.64 -1.92
C PRO A 155 12.46 -10.06 -2.96
N LEU A 156 11.97 -9.34 -3.98
CA LEU A 156 12.72 -8.95 -5.17
C LEU A 156 14.01 -8.17 -4.85
N GLY A 157 13.94 -7.12 -4.02
CA GLY A 157 15.13 -6.34 -3.65
C GLY A 157 16.21 -7.18 -2.99
N TRP A 158 15.82 -8.03 -2.03
CA TRP A 158 16.76 -8.90 -1.32
C TRP A 158 17.37 -9.98 -2.23
N VAL A 159 16.54 -10.64 -3.06
CA VAL A 159 16.99 -11.70 -3.98
C VAL A 159 17.94 -11.15 -5.04
N LEU A 160 17.67 -9.96 -5.61
CA LEU A 160 18.55 -9.34 -6.60
C LEU A 160 19.95 -9.06 -6.02
N ASP A 161 20.00 -8.51 -4.81
CA ASP A 161 21.26 -8.23 -4.11
C ASP A 161 22.03 -9.52 -3.77
N HIS A 162 21.38 -10.45 -3.05
CA HIS A 162 22.06 -11.61 -2.47
C HIS A 162 22.27 -12.77 -3.44
N GLU A 163 21.42 -12.93 -4.46
CA GLU A 163 21.43 -14.09 -5.36
C GLU A 163 21.84 -13.73 -6.80
N ALA A 164 21.86 -12.44 -7.18
CA ALA A 164 22.28 -11.99 -8.52
C ALA A 164 23.31 -10.85 -8.54
N GLY A 165 23.80 -10.39 -7.39
CA GLY A 165 24.90 -9.43 -7.30
C GLY A 165 24.55 -8.03 -7.79
N PHE A 166 23.28 -7.64 -7.68
CA PHE A 166 22.84 -6.28 -7.97
C PHE A 166 23.21 -5.34 -6.83
N ASP A 167 23.63 -4.13 -7.19
CA ASP A 167 23.62 -3.00 -6.26
C ASP A 167 22.17 -2.49 -6.12
N VAL A 168 21.52 -2.81 -5.01
CA VAL A 168 20.10 -2.51 -4.80
C VAL A 168 19.93 -1.27 -3.93
N HIS A 169 19.34 -0.22 -4.51
CA HIS A 169 19.11 1.06 -3.85
C HIS A 169 17.62 1.25 -3.56
N ALA A 170 17.26 1.36 -2.29
CA ALA A 170 15.93 1.81 -1.91
C ALA A 170 15.87 3.34 -1.88
N LEU A 171 14.84 3.93 -2.50
CA LEU A 171 14.61 5.36 -2.35
C LEU A 171 14.28 5.72 -0.88
N PRO A 172 14.61 6.96 -0.45
CA PRO A 172 14.31 7.40 0.91
C PRO A 172 12.82 7.23 1.27
N PRO A 173 12.49 6.88 2.52
CA PRO A 173 11.09 6.77 2.96
C PRO A 173 10.33 8.11 2.84
N SER A 174 9.24 8.10 2.07
CA SER A 174 8.24 9.16 1.95
C SER A 174 6.88 8.52 1.68
N ALA A 175 5.81 9.31 1.61
CA ALA A 175 4.51 8.81 1.17
C ALA A 175 4.60 8.21 -0.24
N ALA A 176 5.32 8.86 -1.15
CA ALA A 176 5.51 8.39 -2.54
C ALA A 176 6.22 7.03 -2.66
N THR A 177 7.12 6.69 -1.72
CA THR A 177 7.88 5.43 -1.76
C THR A 177 7.31 4.35 -0.84
N ARG A 178 6.43 4.71 0.11
CA ARG A 178 5.95 3.78 1.16
C ARG A 178 4.45 3.57 1.18
N ASN A 179 3.67 4.39 0.48
CA ASN A 179 2.22 4.22 0.42
C ASN A 179 1.85 3.38 -0.80
N ASP A 180 1.38 2.17 -0.54
CA ASP A 180 0.76 1.27 -1.48
C ASP A 180 -0.73 1.07 -1.13
N ILE A 181 -1.56 0.85 -2.15
CA ILE A 181 -2.99 0.60 -1.98
C ILE A 181 -3.21 -0.89 -1.73
N ASP A 182 -3.33 -1.24 -0.47
CA ASP A 182 -3.54 -2.61 -0.01
C ASP A 182 -4.91 -2.84 0.63
N THR A 183 -5.44 -1.79 1.24
CA THR A 183 -6.69 -1.76 1.98
C THR A 183 -7.47 -0.50 1.61
N PRO A 184 -8.78 -0.44 1.92
CA PRO A 184 -9.58 0.75 1.69
C PRO A 184 -8.99 2.03 2.27
N THR A 185 -8.45 1.93 3.48
CA THR A 185 -7.93 3.08 4.22
C THR A 185 -6.68 3.66 3.58
N ASP A 186 -5.89 2.84 2.88
CA ASP A 186 -4.73 3.31 2.13
C ASP A 186 -5.16 4.27 1.03
N ILE A 187 -6.34 4.07 0.42
CA ILE A 187 -6.92 5.00 -0.56
C ILE A 187 -7.47 6.26 0.13
N LEU A 188 -8.29 6.08 1.18
CA LEU A 188 -8.96 7.19 1.87
C LEU A 188 -7.97 8.20 2.46
N ILE A 189 -6.82 7.73 2.95
CA ILE A 189 -5.76 8.58 3.50
C ILE A 189 -5.10 9.47 2.43
N LEU A 190 -5.22 9.15 1.14
CA LEU A 190 -4.68 9.96 0.05
C LEU A 190 -5.57 11.16 -0.31
N LEU A 191 -6.74 11.29 0.31
CA LEU A 191 -7.64 12.43 0.12
C LEU A 191 -6.88 13.75 0.22
N HIS A 192 -7.08 14.72 -0.67
CA HIS A 192 -6.36 16.00 -0.66
C HIS A 192 -4.83 15.95 -0.84
N HIS A 193 -4.22 14.78 -1.03
CA HIS A 193 -2.79 14.73 -1.30
C HIS A 193 -2.48 15.46 -2.62
N PRO A 194 -1.47 16.35 -2.68
CA PRO A 194 -1.13 17.10 -3.89
C PRO A 194 -0.82 16.19 -5.09
N ASN A 195 -0.12 15.09 -4.80
CA ASN A 195 0.45 14.19 -5.79
C ASN A 195 -0.49 13.06 -6.25
N ILE A 196 -1.75 12.95 -5.79
CA ILE A 196 -2.70 12.05 -6.45
C ILE A 196 -3.05 12.58 -7.85
N GLY A 197 -3.22 11.69 -8.82
CA GLY A 197 -3.60 12.07 -10.18
C GLY A 197 -5.10 12.30 -10.32
N MET A 198 -5.55 12.52 -11.56
CA MET A 198 -6.93 12.92 -11.83
C MET A 198 -7.91 11.79 -11.57
N ASP A 199 -7.59 10.57 -12.02
CA ASP A 199 -8.53 9.45 -11.92
C ASP A 199 -8.72 9.03 -10.46
N LEU A 200 -7.65 9.04 -9.65
CA LEU A 200 -7.77 8.76 -8.22
C LEU A 200 -8.49 9.90 -7.46
N LYS A 201 -8.31 11.17 -7.88
CA LYS A 201 -9.10 12.30 -7.35
C LYS A 201 -10.59 12.11 -7.63
N GLU A 202 -10.95 11.74 -8.86
CA GLU A 202 -12.34 11.51 -9.28
C GLU A 202 -12.97 10.30 -8.57
N PHE A 203 -12.19 9.24 -8.34
CA PHE A 203 -12.61 8.10 -7.54
C PHE A 203 -12.90 8.51 -6.09
N LEU A 204 -11.97 9.23 -5.44
CA LEU A 204 -12.14 9.69 -4.06
C LEU A 204 -13.30 10.68 -3.90
N ALA A 205 -13.61 11.48 -4.93
CA ALA A 205 -14.76 12.38 -4.93
C ALA A 205 -16.12 11.65 -4.82
N GLN A 206 -16.15 10.36 -5.16
CA GLN A 206 -17.34 9.49 -5.07
C GLN A 206 -17.39 8.69 -3.77
N ALA A 207 -16.33 8.75 -2.94
CA ALA A 207 -16.31 8.04 -1.67
C ALA A 207 -17.39 8.59 -0.70
N PRO A 208 -17.93 7.75 0.20
CA PRO A 208 -18.91 8.17 1.19
C PRO A 208 -18.43 9.38 2.00
N ARG A 209 -19.25 10.43 2.04
CA ARG A 209 -18.92 11.71 2.69
C ARG A 209 -18.53 11.55 4.16
N GLU A 210 -19.13 10.61 4.87
CA GLU A 210 -18.84 10.39 6.29
C GLU A 210 -17.39 9.94 6.51
N TRP A 211 -16.79 9.23 5.54
CA TRP A 211 -15.41 8.78 5.63
C TRP A 211 -14.43 9.89 5.27
N LEU A 212 -14.75 10.66 4.25
CA LEU A 212 -13.99 11.87 3.90
C LEU A 212 -13.92 12.81 5.11
N LYS A 213 -15.05 13.07 5.77
CA LYS A 213 -15.11 13.84 7.02
C LYS A 213 -14.26 13.21 8.15
N ARG A 214 -14.23 11.88 8.25
CA ARG A 214 -13.42 11.18 9.28
C ARG A 214 -11.93 11.41 9.04
N ILE A 215 -11.46 11.31 7.80
CA ILE A 215 -10.07 11.61 7.42
C ILE A 215 -9.76 13.10 7.66
N ASP A 216 -10.64 14.01 7.27
CA ASP A 216 -10.46 15.45 7.50
C ASP A 216 -10.42 15.80 9.00
N SER A 217 -11.27 15.17 9.80
CA SER A 217 -11.30 15.35 11.25
C SER A 217 -10.02 14.86 11.90
N LEU A 218 -9.50 13.70 11.48
CA LEU A 218 -8.20 13.20 11.92
C LEU A 218 -7.06 14.17 11.57
N ARG A 219 -7.01 14.69 10.34
CA ARG A 219 -6.00 15.68 9.94
C ARG A 219 -6.11 16.96 10.74
N LYS A 220 -7.33 17.42 11.01
CA LYS A 220 -7.55 18.59 11.87
C LYS A 220 -6.94 18.36 13.25
N VAL A 221 -7.07 17.17 13.82
CA VAL A 221 -6.42 16.81 15.09
C VAL A 221 -4.90 16.87 14.95
N MET A 222 -4.33 16.29 13.89
CA MET A 222 -2.88 16.32 13.65
C MET A 222 -2.30 17.73 13.45
N LYS A 223 -3.11 18.68 12.95
CA LYS A 223 -2.76 20.10 12.78
C LYS A 223 -2.94 20.95 14.03
N THR A 224 -3.73 20.50 14.99
CA THR A 224 -4.10 21.31 16.16
C THR A 224 -3.05 21.13 17.25
N PRO A 225 -2.26 22.16 17.61
CA PRO A 225 -1.26 22.03 18.67
C PRO A 225 -1.90 21.59 19.98
N ALA A 226 -1.19 20.76 20.74
CA ALA A 226 -1.67 20.20 22.00
C ALA A 226 -2.94 19.32 21.87
N SER A 227 -3.30 18.84 20.68
CA SER A 227 -4.21 17.71 20.55
C SER A 227 -3.49 16.39 20.84
N THR A 228 -4.26 15.32 21.00
CA THR A 228 -3.80 13.98 21.36
C THR A 228 -4.15 12.94 20.31
N LEU A 229 -3.15 12.18 19.84
CA LEU A 229 -3.31 11.11 18.86
C LEU A 229 -2.87 9.77 19.49
N ILE A 230 -3.71 8.75 19.38
CA ILE A 230 -3.31 7.36 19.66
C ILE A 230 -3.01 6.66 18.33
N LEU A 231 -1.90 5.93 18.29
CA LEU A 231 -1.50 5.08 17.17
C LEU A 231 -1.28 3.64 17.66
N ILE A 232 -1.99 2.69 17.07
CA ILE A 232 -2.00 1.27 17.48
C ILE A 232 -1.64 0.37 16.29
N GLY A 233 -0.68 -0.53 16.48
CA GLY A 233 -0.39 -1.62 15.56
C GLY A 233 1.07 -1.66 15.08
N ARG A 234 1.32 -2.00 13.81
CA ARG A 234 2.67 -2.31 13.31
C ARG A 234 3.52 -1.09 12.92
N ALA A 235 3.60 -0.08 13.78
CA ALA A 235 4.34 1.16 13.48
C ALA A 235 5.87 1.01 13.55
N SER A 236 6.61 1.81 12.77
CA SER A 236 8.07 1.89 12.85
C SER A 236 8.54 3.11 13.65
N SER A 237 9.79 3.10 14.12
CA SER A 237 10.40 4.27 14.78
C SER A 237 10.44 5.51 13.88
N HIS A 238 10.54 5.32 12.56
CA HIS A 238 10.56 6.44 11.60
C HIS A 238 9.23 7.18 11.52
N VAL A 239 8.11 6.46 11.70
CA VAL A 239 6.77 7.07 11.75
C VAL A 239 6.64 7.97 12.98
N TRP A 240 7.15 7.51 14.13
CA TRP A 240 7.19 8.33 15.33
C TRP A 240 8.04 9.58 15.13
N GLN A 241 9.27 9.44 14.63
CA GLN A 241 10.15 10.58 14.36
C GLN A 241 9.53 11.58 13.38
N ALA A 242 8.81 11.11 12.37
CA ALA A 242 8.10 11.97 11.42
C ALA A 242 6.97 12.76 12.10
N LEU A 243 6.15 12.10 12.92
CA LEU A 243 5.09 12.76 13.69
C LEU A 243 5.65 13.86 14.61
N GLU A 244 6.72 13.58 15.36
CA GLU A 244 7.36 14.55 16.27
C GLU A 244 7.97 15.74 15.53
N ARG A 245 8.50 15.51 14.32
CA ARG A 245 9.11 16.57 13.54
C ARG A 245 8.07 17.55 12.97
N VAL A 246 6.96 17.02 12.47
CA VAL A 246 5.99 17.78 11.66
C VAL A 246 4.86 18.35 12.52
N THR A 247 4.44 17.65 13.57
CA THR A 247 3.26 18.02 14.36
C THR A 247 3.64 18.57 15.74
N GLN A 248 2.71 19.29 16.38
CA GLN A 248 2.84 19.78 17.76
C GLN A 248 1.81 19.11 18.68
N ILE A 249 1.50 17.84 18.40
CA ILE A 249 0.50 17.04 19.13
C ILE A 249 1.20 16.11 20.14
N TRP A 250 0.45 15.60 21.11
CA TRP A 250 0.90 14.50 21.96
C TRP A 250 0.51 13.16 21.36
N VAL A 251 1.50 12.29 21.15
CA VAL A 251 1.28 10.97 20.54
C VAL A 251 1.43 9.87 21.58
N ARG A 252 0.51 8.91 21.57
CA ARG A 252 0.61 7.63 22.28
C ARG A 252 0.75 6.52 21.26
N ILE A 253 1.79 5.72 21.37
CA ILE A 253 2.06 4.66 20.40
C ILE A 253 2.08 3.30 21.09
N PHE A 254 1.24 2.39 20.61
CA PHE A 254 1.20 0.99 21.01
C PHE A 254 1.67 0.13 19.83
N VAL A 255 2.95 -0.25 19.86
CA VAL A 255 3.58 -1.00 18.76
C VAL A 255 3.67 -2.48 19.10
N GLU A 256 3.03 -3.32 18.29
CA GLU A 256 3.02 -4.77 18.47
C GLU A 256 3.16 -5.46 17.11
N GLU A 257 3.73 -6.68 17.11
CA GLU A 257 3.67 -7.61 15.97
C GLU A 257 4.22 -7.10 14.62
N ARG A 258 5.18 -6.17 14.64
CA ARG A 258 5.97 -5.79 13.45
C ARG A 258 6.59 -7.04 12.80
N GLY A 259 6.34 -7.24 11.52
CA GLY A 259 6.85 -8.40 10.76
C GLY A 259 6.10 -9.72 11.00
N MET A 260 4.94 -9.71 11.65
CA MET A 260 4.16 -10.93 11.93
C MET A 260 3.78 -11.76 10.69
N VAL A 261 3.57 -11.10 9.55
CA VAL A 261 3.24 -11.76 8.26
C VAL A 261 4.50 -12.41 7.69
N ALA A 262 5.57 -11.62 7.52
CA ALA A 262 6.83 -12.08 6.94
C ALA A 262 7.50 -13.22 7.75
N SER A 263 7.36 -13.20 9.07
CA SER A 263 7.86 -14.28 9.95
C SER A 263 6.99 -15.55 9.96
N GLY A 264 5.85 -15.53 9.27
CA GLY A 264 4.88 -16.62 9.24
C GLY A 264 4.13 -16.82 10.56
N ARG A 265 4.28 -15.93 11.55
CA ARG A 265 3.61 -16.04 12.86
C ARG A 265 2.09 -15.98 12.74
N VAL A 266 1.57 -15.16 11.82
CA VAL A 266 0.13 -15.15 11.50
C VAL A 266 -0.35 -16.52 11.05
N ALA A 267 0.35 -17.13 10.09
CA ALA A 267 -0.01 -18.45 9.56
C ALA A 267 0.08 -19.57 10.60
N ARG A 268 0.94 -19.42 11.61
CA ARG A 268 1.07 -20.36 12.73
C ARG A 268 0.15 -20.03 13.92
N GLY A 269 -0.62 -18.94 13.87
CA GLY A 269 -1.47 -18.51 14.99
C GLY A 269 -0.69 -18.03 16.23
N GLU A 270 0.52 -17.52 16.04
CA GLU A 270 1.46 -17.17 17.11
C GLU A 270 1.45 -15.68 17.48
N ALA A 271 0.66 -14.85 16.79
CA ALA A 271 0.58 -13.42 17.06
C ALA A 271 -0.03 -13.15 18.44
N LYS A 272 0.56 -12.22 19.20
CA LYS A 272 0.09 -11.83 20.53
C LYS A 272 0.01 -10.31 20.65
N SER A 273 -1.03 -9.82 21.33
CA SER A 273 -1.28 -8.39 21.49
C SER A 273 -1.89 -8.15 22.85
N LEU A 274 -1.24 -7.34 23.68
CA LEU A 274 -1.79 -6.89 24.96
C LEU A 274 -3.00 -5.98 24.73
N ILE A 275 -2.96 -5.15 23.69
CA ILE A 275 -4.13 -4.35 23.28
C ILE A 275 -5.29 -5.26 22.88
N GLY A 276 -5.00 -6.34 22.15
CA GLY A 276 -5.97 -7.37 21.80
C GLY A 276 -6.56 -8.05 23.03
N GLU A 277 -5.74 -8.44 24.01
CA GLU A 277 -6.23 -9.04 25.27
C GLU A 277 -7.15 -8.09 26.04
N VAL A 278 -6.82 -6.80 26.09
CA VAL A 278 -7.65 -5.78 26.75
C VAL A 278 -8.96 -5.58 26.01
N LEU A 279 -8.93 -5.52 24.67
CA LEU A 279 -10.14 -5.42 23.84
C LEU A 279 -11.05 -6.65 24.05
N ASP A 280 -10.50 -7.86 24.02
CA ASP A 280 -11.27 -9.09 24.21
C ASP A 280 -11.87 -9.18 25.63
N MET A 281 -11.17 -8.65 26.64
CA MET A 281 -11.66 -8.61 28.03
C MET A 281 -12.76 -7.57 28.25
N TRP A 282 -12.63 -6.37 27.66
CA TRP A 282 -13.57 -5.27 27.86
C TRP A 282 -14.76 -5.30 26.88
N GLY A 283 -14.59 -5.93 25.73
CA GLY A 283 -15.49 -5.81 24.60
C GLY A 283 -15.34 -4.49 23.84
N ALA A 284 -15.74 -4.49 22.58
CA ALA A 284 -15.53 -3.40 21.62
C ALA A 284 -16.02 -2.03 22.13
N LYS A 285 -17.24 -1.96 22.65
CA LYS A 285 -17.86 -0.71 23.09
C LYS A 285 -17.06 -0.03 24.19
N ILE A 286 -16.79 -0.75 25.28
CA ILE A 286 -16.07 -0.22 26.44
C ILE A 286 -14.63 0.15 26.05
N PHE A 287 -14.00 -0.66 25.20
CA PHE A 287 -12.66 -0.37 24.69
C PHE A 287 -12.61 0.94 23.90
N VAL A 288 -13.54 1.15 22.96
CA VAL A 288 -13.65 2.39 22.17
C VAL A 288 -13.97 3.61 23.05
N GLU A 289 -14.84 3.46 24.05
CA GLU A 289 -15.12 4.52 25.04
C GLU A 289 -13.85 4.93 25.79
N HIS A 290 -13.04 3.97 26.22
CA HIS A 290 -11.75 4.26 26.87
C HIS A 290 -10.76 4.95 25.94
N LEU A 291 -10.59 4.49 24.69
CA LEU A 291 -9.75 5.17 23.70
C LEU A 291 -10.19 6.62 23.49
N SER A 292 -11.51 6.83 23.37
CA SER A 292 -12.13 8.15 23.16
C SER A 292 -11.93 9.09 24.35
N SER A 293 -11.73 8.56 25.56
CA SER A 293 -11.43 9.36 26.75
C SER A 293 -9.96 9.80 26.86
N MET A 294 -9.06 9.17 26.11
CA MET A 294 -7.61 9.37 26.21
C MET A 294 -6.99 10.10 25.02
N SER A 295 -7.76 10.33 23.96
CA SER A 295 -7.29 10.90 22.70
C SER A 295 -8.36 11.72 21.98
N ASP A 296 -7.92 12.61 21.09
CA ASP A 296 -8.79 13.34 20.17
C ASP A 296 -8.96 12.60 18.84
N ALA A 297 -8.07 11.64 18.53
CA ALA A 297 -8.16 10.76 17.36
C ALA A 297 -7.37 9.47 17.54
N VAL A 298 -7.71 8.45 16.74
CA VAL A 298 -7.02 7.15 16.72
C VAL A 298 -6.69 6.72 15.28
N LEU A 299 -5.45 6.29 15.08
CA LEU A 299 -5.01 5.51 13.92
C LEU A 299 -4.74 4.07 14.37
N TRP A 300 -5.38 3.09 13.71
CA TRP A 300 -5.32 1.71 14.17
C TRP A 300 -5.17 0.68 13.05
N ASP A 301 -4.03 0.01 13.03
CA ASP A 301 -3.83 -1.22 12.28
C ASP A 301 -4.46 -2.41 13.03
N THR A 302 -5.72 -2.69 12.72
CA THR A 302 -6.56 -3.70 13.40
C THR A 302 -6.13 -5.14 13.12
N ARG A 303 -5.18 -5.35 12.19
CA ARG A 303 -4.72 -6.68 11.78
C ARG A 303 -3.98 -7.38 12.90
N VAL A 304 -3.35 -6.61 13.79
CA VAL A 304 -2.69 -7.15 14.98
C VAL A 304 -3.70 -7.85 15.89
N TRP A 305 -4.84 -7.21 16.15
CA TRP A 305 -5.92 -7.82 16.95
C TRP A 305 -6.56 -9.02 16.22
N MET A 306 -6.84 -8.89 14.92
CA MET A 306 -7.38 -10.01 14.13
C MET A 306 -6.47 -11.24 14.17
N ALA A 307 -5.15 -11.08 14.01
CA ALA A 307 -4.21 -12.19 14.13
C ALA A 307 -4.07 -12.71 15.56
N HIS A 308 -4.18 -11.85 16.58
CA HIS A 308 -4.17 -12.28 17.98
C HIS A 308 -5.28 -13.28 18.30
N ARG A 309 -6.48 -13.06 17.74
CA ARG A 309 -7.63 -13.96 17.86
C ARG A 309 -7.43 -15.33 17.18
N GLY A 310 -6.39 -15.48 16.37
CA GLY A 310 -6.04 -16.71 15.66
C GLY A 310 -6.88 -16.99 14.41
N ALA A 311 -8.15 -16.59 14.37
CA ALA A 311 -8.96 -16.62 13.16
C ALA A 311 -8.67 -15.37 12.31
N TRP A 312 -8.05 -15.55 11.13
CA TRP A 312 -7.78 -14.46 10.20
C TRP A 312 -9.01 -14.18 9.33
N PRO A 313 -9.68 -13.02 9.44
CA PRO A 313 -10.88 -12.74 8.67
C PRO A 313 -10.58 -12.62 7.17
N SER A 314 -11.62 -12.86 6.36
CA SER A 314 -11.53 -12.77 4.90
C SER A 314 -11.14 -11.35 4.43
N ALA A 315 -10.69 -11.20 3.19
CA ALA A 315 -10.46 -9.86 2.63
C ALA A 315 -11.77 -9.04 2.58
N ALA A 316 -12.89 -9.68 2.23
CA ALA A 316 -14.22 -9.09 2.28
C ALA A 316 -14.54 -8.48 3.65
N ASP A 317 -14.40 -9.26 4.73
CA ASP A 317 -14.66 -8.80 6.10
C ASP A 317 -13.71 -7.69 6.52
N ARG A 318 -12.41 -7.84 6.25
CA ARG A 318 -11.40 -6.84 6.64
C ARG A 318 -11.62 -5.51 5.92
N PHE A 319 -11.93 -5.54 4.63
CA PHE A 319 -12.17 -4.34 3.85
C PHE A 319 -13.51 -3.71 4.20
N ALA A 320 -14.58 -4.49 4.37
CA ALA A 320 -15.86 -3.98 4.86
C ALA A 320 -15.69 -3.31 6.23
N ALA A 321 -14.91 -3.90 7.14
CA ALA A 321 -14.62 -3.32 8.44
C ALA A 321 -13.85 -1.99 8.36
N ASP A 322 -12.85 -1.88 7.47
CA ASP A 322 -12.11 -0.62 7.26
C ASP A 322 -12.98 0.50 6.71
N LEU A 323 -13.89 0.13 5.80
CA LEU A 323 -14.91 1.01 5.24
C LEU A 323 -15.98 1.34 6.30
N GLY A 324 -16.07 0.60 7.40
CA GLY A 324 -17.15 0.79 8.37
C GLY A 324 -18.50 0.24 7.90
N TRP A 325 -18.52 -0.70 6.97
CA TRP A 325 -19.72 -1.43 6.53
C TRP A 325 -19.98 -2.62 7.45
N ASP A 326 -20.37 -2.34 8.70
CA ASP A 326 -20.62 -3.39 9.71
C ASP A 326 -21.70 -4.39 9.29
N ASP A 327 -22.67 -3.98 8.46
CA ASP A 327 -23.69 -4.85 7.88
C ASP A 327 -23.15 -5.86 6.86
N GLN A 328 -21.95 -5.63 6.33
CA GLN A 328 -21.25 -6.52 5.37
C GLN A 328 -20.12 -7.34 6.01
N VAL A 329 -19.95 -7.28 7.34
CA VAL A 329 -18.95 -8.07 8.07
C VAL A 329 -19.60 -9.34 8.62
N GLU A 330 -19.09 -10.50 8.21
CA GLU A 330 -19.55 -11.82 8.66
C GLU A 330 -18.96 -12.20 10.02
N ASP A 331 -17.66 -11.97 10.26
CA ASP A 331 -17.03 -12.20 11.57
C ASP A 331 -17.68 -11.34 12.67
N GLU A 332 -18.31 -12.01 13.64
CA GLU A 332 -19.16 -11.36 14.65
C GLU A 332 -18.41 -10.35 15.51
N ALA A 333 -17.23 -10.70 16.03
CA ALA A 333 -16.46 -9.80 16.87
C ALA A 333 -15.88 -8.61 16.07
N LEU A 334 -15.48 -8.82 14.81
CA LEU A 334 -15.07 -7.73 13.93
C LEU A 334 -16.23 -6.80 13.63
N ARG A 335 -17.43 -7.33 13.36
CA ARG A 335 -18.64 -6.54 13.16
C ARG A 335 -18.96 -5.69 14.39
N GLU A 336 -18.90 -6.27 15.60
CA GLU A 336 -19.10 -5.54 16.85
C GLU A 336 -18.06 -4.42 17.03
N LEU A 337 -16.80 -4.67 16.71
CA LEU A 337 -15.75 -3.66 16.74
C LEU A 337 -16.01 -2.54 15.75
N THR A 338 -16.33 -2.87 14.49
CA THR A 338 -16.65 -1.91 13.44
C THR A 338 -17.85 -1.04 13.85
N HIS A 339 -18.89 -1.64 14.41
CA HIS A 339 -20.06 -0.92 14.91
C HIS A 339 -19.70 0.06 16.03
N ALA A 340 -18.91 -0.37 17.03
CA ALA A 340 -18.46 0.48 18.12
C ALA A 340 -17.61 1.66 17.61
N ILE A 341 -16.72 1.42 16.65
CA ILE A 341 -15.88 2.44 16.01
C ILE A 341 -16.74 3.46 15.24
N ASN A 342 -17.76 3.00 14.53
CA ASN A 342 -18.69 3.89 13.83
C ASN A 342 -19.47 4.81 14.77
N GLN A 343 -19.69 4.39 16.03
CA GLN A 343 -20.37 5.19 17.06
C GLN A 343 -19.41 6.03 17.93
N ALA A 344 -18.10 5.98 17.68
CA ALA A 344 -17.12 6.70 18.48
C ALA A 344 -17.34 8.22 18.41
N SER A 345 -17.07 8.92 19.52
CA SER A 345 -17.17 10.38 19.60
C SER A 345 -15.98 11.12 18.97
N ILE A 346 -14.92 10.40 18.63
CA ILE A 346 -13.70 10.91 18.01
C ILE A 346 -13.44 10.18 16.68
N PRO A 347 -12.69 10.77 15.73
CA PRO A 347 -12.28 10.05 14.53
C PRO A 347 -11.34 8.88 14.88
N ILE A 348 -11.81 7.67 14.60
CA ILE A 348 -11.01 6.44 14.65
C ILE A 348 -10.91 5.88 13.24
N VAL A 349 -9.70 5.83 12.69
CA VAL A 349 -9.42 5.30 11.36
C VAL A 349 -8.72 3.96 11.50
N THR A 350 -9.35 2.90 11.01
CA THR A 350 -8.82 1.54 11.03
C THR A 350 -8.30 1.13 9.67
N GLY A 351 -7.32 0.25 9.61
CA GLY A 351 -6.79 -0.25 8.34
C GLY A 351 -5.77 -1.36 8.50
N GLY A 352 -5.03 -1.61 7.43
CA GLY A 352 -3.86 -2.48 7.40
C GLY A 352 -2.59 -1.81 7.92
N TYR A 353 -1.43 -2.34 7.52
CA TYR A 353 -0.14 -1.76 7.90
C TYR A 353 0.02 -0.32 7.38
N GLY A 354 -0.52 -0.01 6.19
CA GLY A 354 -0.43 1.30 5.57
C GLY A 354 -0.97 2.44 6.45
N VAL A 355 -2.04 2.20 7.23
CA VAL A 355 -2.65 3.19 8.14
C VAL A 355 -1.69 3.73 9.20
N VAL A 356 -0.69 2.94 9.60
CA VAL A 356 0.33 3.28 10.61
C VAL A 356 1.74 3.35 10.02
N SER A 357 1.86 3.47 8.69
CA SER A 357 3.13 3.55 7.97
C SER A 357 3.08 4.55 6.81
N GLY A 358 3.00 4.11 5.56
CA GLY A 358 2.93 4.96 4.37
C GLY A 358 1.79 5.99 4.41
N GLY A 359 0.66 5.62 5.01
CA GLY A 359 -0.47 6.51 5.23
C GLY A 359 -0.16 7.66 6.18
N VAL A 360 0.66 7.43 7.22
CA VAL A 360 1.06 8.51 8.13
C VAL A 360 1.91 9.54 7.41
N TYR A 361 2.87 9.11 6.59
CA TYR A 361 3.65 10.03 5.75
C TYR A 361 2.73 10.86 4.85
N ALA A 362 1.77 10.23 4.17
CA ALA A 362 0.83 10.94 3.29
C ALA A 362 0.03 12.02 4.04
N MET A 363 -0.42 11.74 5.28
CA MET A 363 -1.11 12.74 6.07
C MET A 363 -0.21 13.88 6.51
N LEU A 364 1.05 13.59 6.86
CA LEU A 364 2.02 14.61 7.26
C LEU A 364 2.42 15.51 6.10
N GLU A 365 2.65 14.95 4.91
CA GLU A 365 2.97 15.72 3.70
C GLU A 365 1.82 16.67 3.32
N VAL A 366 0.56 16.23 3.43
CA VAL A 366 -0.61 17.11 3.28
C VAL A 366 -0.61 18.26 4.29
N ILE A 367 -0.16 18.01 5.52
CA ILE A 367 -0.11 19.04 6.57
C ILE A 367 0.99 20.06 6.32
N GLU A 368 2.15 19.64 5.78
CA GLU A 368 3.27 20.53 5.49
C GLU A 368 3.03 21.48 4.32
N GLU A 369 2.12 21.12 3.40
CA GLU A 369 1.77 21.94 2.23
C GLU A 369 0.62 22.94 2.45
N ASP A 370 -0.15 22.80 3.53
CA ASP A 370 -1.24 23.69 3.93
C ASP A 370 -0.77 24.82 4.86
#